data_AF-A0A2S6WS95-F1
#
_entry.id   AF-A0A2S6WS95-F1
#
_cell.length_a   1.000
_cell.length_b   1.000
_cell.length_c   1.000
_cell.angle_alpha   90.00
_cell.angle_beta   90.00
_cell.angle_gamma   90.00
#
_symmetry.space_group_name_H-M   'P 1'
#
loop_
_entity.id
_entity.type
_entity.pdbx_description
1 polymer ?
#
loop_
_entity_poly.entity_id
_entity_poly.type
_entity_poly.pdbx_seq_one_letter_code
_entity_poly.pdbx_strand_id
1 'polypeptide(L)'
;MTHTPKSSPPPPGTALPVLPAVPAQAAPPARPSEKPLAPPAPSTGPRRTAFAEGLDQLRSAATTEPGRLRIIGALLALLVIAFGAVTAWQMTDRAAAADDVLTRSQPLSSDAADIYRSLADANTAASSGFLAGGQESAATRDRYERDIRTAAEKLVNAAANADPDSPSTATIAELNRLLPQYKGLVERARTYNRQGFPVGGAYLRYANEKMQEQMLPAAEDLYKKENQRLRADYAAATPYPWAAIALGVAALAALAWAQHRNYRRTNRVLNHGLVAATATATVVLLWLVVGHTLARAGLDDSFDHGVRSLNVLHDARIASLKARGNENLTLVARGAETKKVGERTYDAYDYDFGTDIKDLAGYLAAAEKLADDDSGERPVTAAMGNMREWKKRHAAAREQDENGNYQQALDRVIGTKDPTGECFDSVDENLRTALAHEETEFKRAAGDGRDALTGMPAGVAVLAVLGAAGAVVGIGRRLSEYR
;
A
#
# COMPACT_ATOMS: atom_id res chain seq x y z
N MET A 1 26.01 27.09 50.24
CA MET A 1 25.96 26.65 48.83
C MET A 1 24.62 25.92 48.68
N THR A 2 23.46 26.57 48.48
CA THR A 2 23.11 27.73 47.61
C THR A 2 23.51 27.46 46.15
N HIS A 3 22.63 27.57 45.14
CA HIS A 3 21.39 28.36 45.04
C HIS A 3 20.14 27.56 44.58
N THR A 4 18.96 28.19 44.71
CA THR A 4 17.63 27.73 44.23
C THR A 4 17.05 28.72 43.17
N PRO A 5 16.08 28.28 42.32
CA PRO A 5 15.61 29.05 41.15
C PRO A 5 14.30 29.85 41.37
N LYS A 6 14.01 30.77 40.43
CA LYS A 6 12.71 31.41 40.06
C LYS A 6 12.94 32.19 38.75
N SER A 7 12.07 32.34 37.73
CA SER A 7 10.60 32.49 37.54
C SER A 7 10.24 33.92 37.06
N SER A 8 9.57 34.03 35.91
CA SER A 8 8.88 35.24 35.36
C SER A 8 7.46 35.37 35.98
N PRO A 9 6.52 36.28 35.59
CA PRO A 9 6.47 37.39 34.58
C PRO A 9 6.03 38.75 35.27
N PRO A 10 5.28 39.76 34.71
CA PRO A 10 4.75 40.07 33.36
C PRO A 10 5.10 41.54 32.90
N PRO A 11 4.25 42.47 32.31
CA PRO A 11 4.73 43.41 31.26
C PRO A 11 4.58 44.95 31.57
N PRO A 12 3.76 45.84 30.92
CA PRO A 12 4.26 47.20 30.55
C PRO A 12 3.48 48.44 31.07
N GLY A 13 4.02 49.65 30.87
CA GLY A 13 3.37 50.93 31.18
C GLY A 13 3.89 52.15 30.37
N THR A 14 3.09 53.22 30.27
CA THR A 14 3.27 54.36 29.33
C THR A 14 3.22 55.75 29.96
N ALA A 15 4.18 56.63 29.62
CA ALA A 15 4.10 58.11 29.55
C ALA A 15 5.38 58.65 28.83
N LEU A 16 5.44 59.69 27.98
CA LEU A 16 4.76 61.02 27.87
C LEU A 16 5.39 62.13 28.78
N PRO A 17 5.37 63.43 28.41
CA PRO A 17 6.53 64.04 27.71
C PRO A 17 6.95 65.46 28.19
N VAL A 18 8.12 65.97 27.76
CA VAL A 18 8.52 67.40 27.93
C VAL A 18 9.24 67.92 26.69
N LEU A 19 9.07 69.22 26.38
CA LEU A 19 9.61 69.94 25.21
C LEU A 19 10.85 70.82 25.61
N PRO A 20 11.17 71.99 25.01
CA PRO A 20 12.47 72.17 24.36
C PRO A 20 13.36 73.28 24.95
N ALA A 21 14.61 73.38 24.47
CA ALA A 21 15.52 74.50 24.73
C ALA A 21 15.81 75.29 23.43
N VAL A 22 15.68 76.62 23.49
CA VAL A 22 15.75 77.56 22.36
C VAL A 22 16.14 78.94 22.91
N PRO A 23 16.92 79.80 22.22
CA PRO A 23 18.03 79.59 21.29
C PRO A 23 19.30 80.33 21.78
N ALA A 24 20.25 80.63 20.89
CA ALA A 24 21.15 81.79 21.04
C ALA A 24 21.13 82.64 19.76
N GLN A 25 21.05 83.97 19.89
CA GLN A 25 21.16 84.95 18.79
C GLN A 25 22.65 85.11 18.43
N ALA A 26 23.08 84.97 17.18
CA ALA A 26 22.81 85.78 15.98
C ALA A 26 23.63 87.09 15.93
N ALA A 27 24.50 87.20 14.92
CA ALA A 27 25.30 88.38 14.58
C ALA A 27 25.15 88.70 13.08
N PRO A 28 24.87 89.97 12.68
CA PRO A 28 24.63 90.36 11.29
C PRO A 28 25.85 91.11 10.67
N PRO A 29 25.78 91.68 9.46
CA PRO A 29 25.84 90.91 8.22
C PRO A 29 26.90 91.43 7.21
N ALA A 30 27.47 90.55 6.40
CA ALA A 30 28.25 90.94 5.21
C ALA A 30 27.40 90.85 3.93
N ARG A 31 27.53 91.83 3.02
CA ARG A 31 26.85 91.87 1.71
C ARG A 31 27.67 91.18 0.61
N PRO A 32 27.06 90.78 -0.52
CA PRO A 32 27.51 89.61 -1.27
C PRO A 32 28.57 89.89 -2.33
N SER A 33 29.32 88.83 -2.66
CA SER A 33 30.10 88.71 -3.89
C SER A 33 29.55 87.54 -4.70
N GLU A 34 29.08 87.79 -5.92
CA GLU A 34 28.48 86.76 -6.78
C GLU A 34 29.53 85.76 -7.28
N LYS A 35 29.16 84.47 -7.35
CA LYS A 35 29.87 83.44 -8.13
C LYS A 35 28.85 82.53 -8.84
N PRO A 36 29.19 81.95 -10.01
CA PRO A 36 28.19 81.40 -10.93
C PRO A 36 27.57 80.07 -10.47
N LEU A 37 26.40 79.75 -11.02
CA LEU A 37 25.70 78.49 -10.81
C LEU A 37 26.56 77.28 -11.22
N ALA A 38 26.61 76.27 -10.35
CA ALA A 38 26.93 74.91 -10.76
C ALA A 38 25.70 74.26 -11.43
N PRO A 39 25.87 73.35 -12.42
CA PRO A 39 24.75 72.62 -13.01
C PRO A 39 24.03 71.74 -11.97
N PRO A 40 22.69 71.59 -12.06
CA PRO A 40 21.96 70.68 -11.18
C PRO A 40 22.34 69.22 -11.45
N ALA A 41 22.49 68.43 -10.38
CA ALA A 41 22.62 66.99 -10.50
C ALA A 41 21.33 66.39 -11.11
N PRO A 42 21.42 65.37 -11.99
CA PRO A 42 20.25 64.77 -12.59
C PRO A 42 19.39 64.08 -11.52
N SER A 43 18.10 64.39 -11.51
CA SER A 43 17.14 63.79 -10.58
C SER A 43 16.97 62.31 -10.88
N THR A 44 17.41 61.44 -9.96
CA THR A 44 17.07 60.03 -10.02
C THR A 44 15.57 59.86 -9.79
N GLY A 45 14.83 59.58 -10.86
CA GLY A 45 13.41 59.25 -10.79
C GLY A 45 13.14 58.04 -9.86
N PRO A 46 11.88 57.82 -9.45
CA PRO A 46 11.54 56.74 -8.54
C PRO A 46 12.00 55.40 -9.09
N ARG A 47 12.83 54.67 -8.32
CA ARG A 47 13.33 53.35 -8.68
C ARG A 47 12.14 52.43 -8.93
N ARG A 48 11.94 52.02 -10.18
CA ARG A 48 10.93 51.02 -10.54
C ARG A 48 11.31 49.69 -9.91
N THR A 49 10.33 48.85 -9.63
CA THR A 49 10.61 47.48 -9.18
C THR A 49 11.21 46.69 -10.35
N ALA A 50 12.17 45.80 -10.07
CA ALA A 50 12.82 44.97 -11.09
C ALA A 50 11.81 44.14 -11.93
N PHE A 51 10.63 43.86 -11.37
CA PHE A 51 9.52 43.21 -12.06
C PHE A 51 8.92 44.09 -13.19
N ALA A 52 8.77 45.40 -12.95
CA ALA A 52 8.30 46.35 -13.95
C ALA A 52 9.35 46.60 -15.04
N GLU A 53 10.62 46.70 -14.68
CA GLU A 53 11.71 46.83 -15.65
C GLU A 53 11.89 45.56 -16.49
N GLY A 54 11.73 44.38 -15.90
CA GLY A 54 11.69 43.11 -16.62
C GLY A 54 10.53 43.02 -17.63
N LEU A 55 9.34 43.53 -17.27
CA LEU A 55 8.18 43.60 -18.18
C LEU A 55 8.41 44.55 -19.37
N ASP A 56 9.01 45.73 -19.15
CA ASP A 56 9.33 46.66 -20.23
C ASP A 56 10.53 46.19 -21.09
N GLN A 57 11.49 45.45 -20.51
CA GLN A 57 12.52 44.73 -21.28
C GLN A 57 11.94 43.60 -22.13
N LEU A 58 10.96 42.84 -21.62
CA LEU A 58 10.25 41.82 -22.41
C LEU A 58 9.47 42.45 -23.57
N ARG A 59 8.80 43.59 -23.36
CA ARG A 59 8.10 44.34 -24.41
C ARG A 59 9.05 44.89 -25.48
N SER A 60 10.17 45.51 -25.08
CA SER A 60 11.15 46.04 -26.04
C SER A 60 11.96 44.94 -26.75
N ALA A 61 12.13 43.76 -26.14
CA ALA A 61 12.64 42.57 -26.83
C ALA A 61 11.64 42.03 -27.87
N ALA A 62 10.33 42.15 -27.66
CA ALA A 62 9.32 41.62 -28.58
C ALA A 62 9.22 42.37 -29.93
N THR A 63 9.83 43.55 -30.08
CA THR A 63 9.83 44.34 -31.33
C THR A 63 11.02 44.03 -32.25
N THR A 64 12.11 43.46 -31.74
CA THR A 64 13.34 43.19 -32.50
C THR A 64 13.54 41.68 -32.74
N GLU A 65 14.12 41.27 -33.88
CA GLU A 65 14.32 39.83 -34.15
C GLU A 65 15.25 39.12 -33.14
N PRO A 66 16.38 39.70 -32.68
CA PRO A 66 17.19 39.08 -31.62
C PRO A 66 16.42 38.89 -30.30
N GLY A 67 15.54 39.81 -29.94
CA GLY A 67 14.70 39.69 -28.74
C GLY A 67 13.59 38.63 -28.90
N ARG A 68 12.97 38.54 -30.07
CA ARG A 68 12.02 37.46 -30.42
C ARG A 68 12.66 36.08 -30.34
N LEU A 69 13.91 35.93 -30.78
CA LEU A 69 14.65 34.67 -30.66
C LEU A 69 14.95 34.29 -29.20
N ARG A 70 15.25 35.27 -28.34
CA ARG A 70 15.40 35.05 -26.88
C ARG A 70 14.09 34.58 -26.24
N ILE A 71 12.96 35.21 -26.56
CA ILE A 71 11.65 34.85 -26.01
C ILE A 71 11.25 33.43 -26.44
N ILE A 72 11.42 33.07 -27.72
CA ILE A 72 11.18 31.70 -28.20
C ILE A 72 12.10 30.70 -27.48
N GLY A 73 13.37 31.04 -27.28
CA GLY A 73 14.32 30.18 -26.56
C GLY A 73 13.97 29.97 -25.09
N ALA A 74 13.57 31.03 -24.38
CA ALA A 74 13.12 30.95 -22.99
C ALA A 74 11.85 30.10 -22.86
N LEU A 75 10.88 30.25 -23.78
CA LEU A 75 9.67 29.44 -23.80
C LEU A 75 9.96 27.96 -24.09
N LEU A 76 10.84 27.64 -25.05
CA LEU A 76 11.23 26.25 -25.33
C LEU A 76 11.98 25.61 -24.16
N ALA A 77 12.92 26.34 -23.53
CA ALA A 77 13.63 25.85 -22.36
C ALA A 77 12.68 25.62 -21.18
N LEU A 78 11.76 26.56 -20.91
CA LEU A 78 10.73 26.43 -19.88
C LEU A 78 9.82 25.22 -20.12
N LEU A 79 9.40 24.98 -21.37
CA LEU A 79 8.52 23.86 -21.72
C LEU A 79 9.26 22.50 -21.58
N VAL A 80 10.52 22.42 -22.01
CA VAL A 80 11.36 21.21 -21.79
C VAL A 80 11.60 20.96 -20.30
N ILE A 81 11.83 21.99 -19.49
CA ILE A 81 11.97 21.88 -18.03
C ILE A 81 10.65 21.44 -17.39
N ALA A 82 9.51 22.00 -17.80
CA ALA A 82 8.19 21.64 -17.29
C ALA A 82 7.82 20.18 -17.65
N PHE A 83 8.09 19.75 -18.87
CA PHE A 83 7.95 18.36 -19.29
C PHE A 83 8.82 17.43 -18.44
N GLY A 84 10.11 17.74 -18.27
CA GLY A 84 11.02 16.96 -17.44
C GLY A 84 10.58 16.87 -15.97
N ALA A 85 10.18 17.99 -15.37
CA ALA A 85 9.74 18.05 -13.98
C ALA A 85 8.43 17.29 -13.73
N VAL A 86 7.42 17.46 -14.58
CA VAL A 86 6.15 16.72 -14.47
C VAL A 86 6.34 15.23 -14.75
N THR A 87 7.23 14.87 -15.69
CA THR A 87 7.57 13.46 -15.94
C THR A 87 8.28 12.84 -14.74
N ALA A 88 9.30 13.51 -14.18
CA ALA A 88 10.02 13.01 -13.01
C ALA A 88 9.09 12.86 -11.80
N TRP A 89 8.19 13.83 -11.56
CA TRP A 89 7.17 13.72 -10.50
C TRP A 89 6.21 12.54 -10.76
N GLN A 90 5.53 12.50 -11.92
CA GLN A 90 4.54 11.45 -12.20
C GLN A 90 5.13 10.04 -12.27
N MET A 91 6.43 9.90 -12.59
CA MET A 91 7.15 8.62 -12.52
C MET A 91 7.61 8.28 -11.09
N THR A 92 7.95 9.26 -10.25
CA THR A 92 8.32 9.02 -8.84
C THR A 92 7.13 8.47 -8.07
N ASP A 93 5.96 9.10 -8.18
CA ASP A 93 4.73 8.65 -7.51
C ASP A 93 4.34 7.22 -7.93
N ARG A 94 4.53 6.88 -9.21
CA ARG A 94 4.24 5.52 -9.75
C ARG A 94 5.27 4.48 -9.33
N ALA A 95 6.55 4.83 -9.32
CA ALA A 95 7.61 3.95 -8.86
C ALA A 95 7.47 3.64 -7.37
N ALA A 96 7.10 4.64 -6.55
CA ALA A 96 6.77 4.44 -5.14
C ALA A 96 5.57 3.50 -4.98
N ALA A 97 4.44 3.76 -5.64
CA ALA A 97 3.25 2.90 -5.56
C ALA A 97 3.52 1.46 -6.06
N ALA A 98 4.36 1.27 -7.09
CA ALA A 98 4.76 -0.05 -7.56
C ALA A 98 5.69 -0.80 -6.58
N ASP A 99 6.56 -0.09 -5.87
CA ASP A 99 7.39 -0.67 -4.81
C ASP A 99 6.59 -0.96 -3.53
N ASP A 100 5.61 -0.11 -3.18
CA ASP A 100 4.67 -0.35 -2.07
C ASP A 100 3.81 -1.61 -2.32
N VAL A 101 3.31 -1.84 -3.55
CA VAL A 101 2.61 -3.09 -3.93
C VAL A 101 3.45 -4.33 -3.57
N LEU A 102 4.72 -4.34 -3.97
CA LEU A 102 5.63 -5.48 -3.83
C LEU A 102 6.21 -5.65 -2.42
N THR A 103 6.56 -4.55 -1.75
CA THR A 103 7.36 -4.57 -0.51
C THR A 103 6.54 -4.34 0.76
N ARG A 104 5.34 -3.75 0.65
CA ARG A 104 4.50 -3.36 1.78
C ARG A 104 3.10 -3.98 1.71
N SER A 105 2.31 -3.64 0.70
CA SER A 105 0.87 -3.85 0.71
C SER A 105 0.43 -5.29 0.41
N GLN A 106 1.10 -6.01 -0.52
CA GLN A 106 0.83 -7.46 -0.66
C GLN A 106 1.37 -8.27 0.53
N PRO A 107 2.60 -8.02 1.05
CA PRO A 107 3.06 -8.66 2.28
C PRO A 107 2.13 -8.42 3.48
N LEU A 108 1.62 -7.20 3.68
CA LEU A 108 0.63 -6.90 4.72
C LEU A 108 -0.70 -7.63 4.51
N SER A 109 -1.20 -7.71 3.27
CA SER A 109 -2.44 -8.45 2.97
C SER A 109 -2.28 -9.95 3.19
N SER A 110 -1.10 -10.52 2.90
CA SER A 110 -0.77 -11.92 3.20
C SER A 110 -0.66 -12.14 4.71
N ASP A 111 0.09 -11.28 5.42
CA ASP A 111 0.23 -11.33 6.89
C ASP A 111 -1.12 -11.23 7.62
N ALA A 112 -2.05 -10.40 7.13
CA ALA A 112 -3.40 -10.29 7.70
C ALA A 112 -4.22 -11.59 7.56
N ALA A 113 -4.14 -12.26 6.40
CA ALA A 113 -4.74 -13.58 6.22
C ALA A 113 -4.04 -14.66 7.07
N ASP A 114 -2.72 -14.53 7.27
CA ASP A 114 -1.91 -15.43 8.09
C ASP A 114 -2.21 -15.28 9.61
N ILE A 115 -2.58 -14.08 10.06
CA ILE A 115 -3.14 -13.82 11.40
C ILE A 115 -4.48 -14.57 11.55
N TYR A 116 -5.43 -14.40 10.63
CA TYR A 116 -6.69 -15.14 10.66
C TYR A 116 -6.44 -16.65 10.74
N ARG A 117 -5.60 -17.17 9.83
CA ARG A 117 -5.24 -18.59 9.76
C ARG A 117 -4.73 -19.11 11.09
N SER A 118 -3.73 -18.45 11.64
CA SER A 118 -3.05 -18.89 12.87
C SER A 118 -3.98 -18.83 14.09
N LEU A 119 -4.87 -17.84 14.16
CA LEU A 119 -5.88 -17.76 15.21
C LEU A 119 -6.92 -18.89 15.12
N ALA A 120 -7.40 -19.20 13.92
CA ALA A 120 -8.39 -20.24 13.71
C ALA A 120 -7.82 -21.66 13.87
N ASP A 121 -6.58 -21.92 13.42
CA ASP A 121 -5.94 -23.23 13.62
C ASP A 121 -5.55 -23.46 15.09
N ALA A 122 -5.12 -22.41 15.80
CA ALA A 122 -4.97 -22.48 17.26
C ALA A 122 -6.28 -22.85 17.97
N ASN A 123 -7.44 -22.38 17.50
CA ASN A 123 -8.75 -22.74 18.06
C ASN A 123 -9.18 -24.18 17.71
N THR A 124 -8.87 -24.63 16.50
CA THR A 124 -9.00 -26.04 16.07
C THR A 124 -8.13 -26.97 16.93
N ALA A 125 -6.85 -26.63 17.15
CA ALA A 125 -5.93 -27.40 17.97
C ALA A 125 -6.34 -27.41 19.46
N ALA A 126 -6.79 -26.27 20.00
CA ALA A 126 -7.32 -26.18 21.37
C ALA A 126 -8.55 -27.07 21.58
N SER A 127 -9.52 -27.01 20.66
CA SER A 127 -10.75 -27.81 20.73
C SER A 127 -10.47 -29.30 20.57
N SER A 128 -9.61 -29.68 19.61
CA SER A 128 -9.19 -31.07 19.40
C SER A 128 -8.46 -31.64 20.62
N GLY A 129 -7.53 -30.87 21.20
CA GLY A 129 -6.79 -31.26 22.42
C GLY A 129 -7.66 -31.32 23.67
N PHE A 130 -8.76 -30.57 23.72
CA PHE A 130 -9.76 -30.67 24.79
C PHE A 130 -10.64 -31.92 24.62
N LEU A 131 -11.13 -32.18 23.39
CA LEU A 131 -11.94 -33.34 23.05
C LEU A 131 -11.24 -34.68 23.36
N ALA A 132 -9.90 -34.71 23.34
CA ALA A 132 -9.07 -35.83 23.78
C ALA A 132 -9.09 -36.11 25.31
N GLY A 133 -9.96 -35.46 26.10
CA GLY A 133 -10.28 -35.88 27.48
C GLY A 133 -9.12 -35.86 28.47
N GLY A 134 -8.12 -35.01 28.25
CA GLY A 134 -6.89 -34.94 29.05
C GLY A 134 -5.69 -35.69 28.45
N GLN A 135 -5.90 -36.54 27.43
CA GLN A 135 -4.84 -37.17 26.64
C GLN A 135 -4.39 -36.28 25.46
N GLU A 136 -4.24 -34.98 25.71
CA GLU A 136 -3.77 -34.00 24.73
C GLU A 136 -2.37 -34.39 24.21
N SER A 137 -2.24 -34.66 22.91
CA SER A 137 -0.95 -35.04 22.33
C SER A 137 0.04 -33.87 22.31
N ALA A 138 1.33 -34.17 22.43
CA ALA A 138 2.40 -33.17 22.31
C ALA A 138 2.31 -32.42 20.97
N ALA A 139 2.06 -33.13 19.86
CA ALA A 139 1.92 -32.53 18.53
C ALA A 139 0.74 -31.54 18.45
N THR A 140 -0.40 -31.86 19.07
CA THR A 140 -1.57 -30.96 19.18
C THR A 140 -1.24 -29.71 20.00
N ARG A 141 -0.49 -29.87 21.10
CA ARG A 141 -0.08 -28.74 21.94
C ARG A 141 0.97 -27.86 21.26
N ASP A 142 1.93 -28.46 20.56
CA ASP A 142 2.97 -27.74 19.83
C ASP A 142 2.39 -26.99 18.63
N ARG A 143 1.35 -27.53 17.96
CA ARG A 143 0.57 -26.80 16.94
C ARG A 143 -0.01 -25.52 17.53
N TYR A 144 -0.84 -25.66 18.58
CA TYR A 144 -1.40 -24.52 19.31
C TYR A 144 -0.37 -23.45 19.71
N GLU A 145 0.78 -23.84 20.27
CA GLU A 145 1.82 -22.88 20.69
C GLU A 145 2.58 -22.25 19.51
N ARG A 146 2.77 -22.96 18.39
CA ARG A 146 3.29 -22.38 17.16
C ARG A 146 2.33 -21.34 16.60
N ASP A 147 1.05 -21.70 16.46
CA ASP A 147 0.07 -20.84 15.79
C ASP A 147 -0.23 -19.58 16.61
N ILE A 148 -0.30 -19.69 17.94
CA ILE A 148 -0.40 -18.52 18.83
C ILE A 148 0.83 -17.63 18.75
N ARG A 149 2.03 -18.20 18.59
CA ARG A 149 3.26 -17.43 18.41
C ARG A 149 3.26 -16.73 17.05
N THR A 150 2.94 -17.43 15.96
CA THR A 150 2.89 -16.85 14.61
C THR A 150 1.81 -15.77 14.48
N ALA A 151 0.64 -15.94 15.10
CA ALA A 151 -0.35 -14.88 15.21
C ALA A 151 0.20 -13.62 15.90
N ALA A 152 0.95 -13.77 16.99
CA ALA A 152 1.59 -12.66 17.70
C ALA A 152 2.72 -12.01 16.88
N GLU A 153 3.58 -12.80 16.24
CA GLU A 153 4.68 -12.34 15.37
C GLU A 153 4.13 -11.52 14.19
N LYS A 154 3.08 -12.02 13.53
CA LYS A 154 2.40 -11.33 12.41
C LYS A 154 1.65 -10.08 12.88
N LEU A 155 1.00 -10.10 14.05
CA LEU A 155 0.39 -8.91 14.66
C LEU A 155 1.42 -7.82 14.99
N VAL A 156 2.63 -8.18 15.41
CA VAL A 156 3.74 -7.24 15.61
C VAL A 156 4.25 -6.68 14.28
N ASN A 157 4.38 -7.51 13.24
CA ASN A 157 4.79 -7.03 11.91
C ASN A 157 3.75 -6.08 11.30
N ALA A 158 2.45 -6.41 11.41
CA ALA A 158 1.35 -5.54 11.01
C ALA A 158 1.37 -4.22 11.80
N ALA A 159 1.57 -4.25 13.12
CA ALA A 159 1.67 -3.05 13.94
C ALA A 159 2.88 -2.16 13.59
N ALA A 160 3.99 -2.74 13.12
CA ALA A 160 5.20 -2.01 12.73
C ALA A 160 5.11 -1.34 11.36
N ASN A 161 4.20 -1.81 10.49
CA ASN A 161 4.05 -1.32 9.11
C ASN A 161 2.68 -0.65 8.82
N ALA A 162 1.75 -0.69 9.77
CA ALA A 162 0.51 0.08 9.73
C ALA A 162 0.80 1.58 9.90
N ASP A 163 0.13 2.41 9.10
CA ASP A 163 0.29 3.86 9.21
C ASP A 163 -0.47 4.38 10.45
N PRO A 164 0.03 5.40 11.17
CA PRO A 164 -0.42 5.72 12.53
C PRO A 164 -1.94 5.91 12.70
N ASP A 165 -2.55 6.62 11.75
CA ASP A 165 -3.98 6.94 11.73
C ASP A 165 -4.83 5.95 10.90
N SER A 166 -4.28 4.77 10.53
CA SER A 166 -4.97 3.81 9.68
C SER A 166 -6.14 3.09 10.39
N PRO A 167 -7.22 2.74 9.67
CA PRO A 167 -8.30 1.90 10.20
C PRO A 167 -7.85 0.49 10.64
N SER A 168 -6.67 0.05 10.23
CA SER A 168 -6.06 -1.24 10.60
C SER A 168 -5.42 -1.19 11.99
N THR A 169 -4.84 -0.06 12.39
CA THR A 169 -4.21 0.14 13.71
C THR A 169 -5.16 -0.20 14.86
N ALA A 170 -6.44 0.19 14.76
CA ALA A 170 -7.45 -0.12 15.77
C ALA A 170 -7.76 -1.62 15.84
N THR A 171 -7.89 -2.30 14.70
CA THR A 171 -8.14 -3.74 14.61
C THR A 171 -6.96 -4.56 15.15
N ILE A 172 -5.72 -4.15 14.83
CA ILE A 172 -4.49 -4.75 15.34
C ILE A 172 -4.37 -4.57 16.87
N ALA A 173 -4.73 -3.40 17.40
CA ALA A 173 -4.73 -3.15 18.85
C ALA A 173 -5.75 -4.04 19.59
N GLU A 174 -6.94 -4.23 19.03
CA GLU A 174 -7.97 -5.11 19.61
C GLU A 174 -7.55 -6.59 19.58
N LEU A 175 -6.97 -7.06 18.47
CA LEU A 175 -6.43 -8.43 18.37
C LEU A 175 -5.31 -8.68 19.38
N ASN A 176 -4.38 -7.74 19.56
CA ASN A 176 -3.35 -7.79 20.59
C ASN A 176 -3.92 -7.78 22.02
N ARG A 177 -5.07 -7.11 22.24
CA ARG A 177 -5.78 -7.13 23.53
C ARG A 177 -6.48 -8.47 23.79
N LEU A 178 -7.07 -9.09 22.75
CA LEU A 178 -7.84 -10.34 22.86
C LEU A 178 -6.98 -11.60 22.95
N LEU A 179 -5.87 -11.68 22.22
CA LEU A 179 -4.98 -12.85 22.16
C LEU A 179 -4.53 -13.39 23.54
N PRO A 180 -4.01 -12.57 24.48
CA PRO A 180 -3.65 -13.06 25.81
C PRO A 180 -4.87 -13.47 26.66
N GLN A 181 -6.04 -12.87 26.45
CA GLN A 181 -7.28 -13.29 27.13
C GLN A 181 -7.71 -14.67 26.65
N TYR A 182 -7.73 -14.89 25.33
CA TYR A 182 -8.03 -16.18 24.71
C TYR A 182 -7.07 -17.27 25.22
N LYS A 183 -5.75 -17.04 25.17
CA LYS A 183 -4.76 -17.98 25.73
C LYS A 183 -5.02 -18.28 27.21
N GLY A 184 -5.29 -17.24 28.00
CA GLY A 184 -5.63 -17.36 29.41
C GLY A 184 -6.95 -18.10 29.72
N LEU A 185 -7.84 -18.30 28.74
CA LEU A 185 -9.05 -19.12 28.86
C LEU A 185 -8.77 -20.58 28.44
N VAL A 186 -8.07 -20.80 27.33
CA VAL A 186 -7.69 -22.15 26.87
C VAL A 186 -6.84 -22.89 27.90
N GLU A 187 -5.88 -22.20 28.54
CA GLU A 187 -5.05 -22.85 29.58
C GLU A 187 -5.86 -23.21 30.84
N ARG A 188 -6.90 -22.44 31.18
CA ARG A 188 -7.86 -22.83 32.23
C ARG A 188 -8.68 -24.05 31.79
N ALA A 189 -9.22 -24.03 30.57
CA ALA A 189 -9.98 -25.15 30.01
C ALA A 189 -9.17 -26.45 30.06
N ARG A 190 -7.94 -26.45 29.55
CA ARG A 190 -6.98 -27.57 29.63
C ARG A 190 -6.72 -28.02 31.07
N THR A 191 -6.46 -27.08 31.98
CA THR A 191 -6.15 -27.38 33.38
C THR A 191 -7.31 -28.08 34.10
N TYR A 192 -8.55 -27.62 33.88
CA TYR A 192 -9.73 -28.28 34.44
C TYR A 192 -10.09 -29.59 33.72
N ASN A 193 -9.86 -29.70 32.41
CA ASN A 193 -10.08 -30.93 31.64
C ASN A 193 -9.18 -32.08 32.11
N ARG A 194 -7.89 -31.81 32.36
CA ARG A 194 -6.94 -32.79 32.93
C ARG A 194 -7.29 -33.25 34.35
N GLN A 195 -8.20 -32.56 35.03
CA GLN A 195 -8.75 -32.94 36.34
C GLN A 195 -10.17 -33.54 36.24
N GLY A 196 -10.72 -33.71 35.03
CA GLY A 196 -12.08 -34.20 34.80
C GLY A 196 -13.20 -33.23 35.23
N PHE A 197 -12.88 -31.96 35.51
CA PHE A 197 -13.86 -31.00 36.03
C PHE A 197 -14.69 -30.35 34.90
N PRO A 198 -16.04 -30.46 34.91
CA PRO A 198 -16.90 -29.95 33.82
C PRO A 198 -16.75 -28.45 33.50
N VAL A 199 -16.30 -27.64 34.46
CA VAL A 199 -16.01 -26.21 34.27
C VAL A 199 -14.95 -25.95 33.18
N GLY A 200 -14.10 -26.93 32.86
CA GLY A 200 -13.19 -26.85 31.71
C GLY A 200 -13.91 -26.63 30.38
N GLY A 201 -15.08 -27.26 30.18
CA GLY A 201 -15.88 -27.07 28.98
C GLY A 201 -16.57 -25.72 28.90
N ALA A 202 -16.86 -25.09 30.05
CA ALA A 202 -17.33 -23.70 30.10
C ALA A 202 -16.21 -22.73 29.70
N TYR A 203 -14.99 -22.94 30.19
CA TYR A 203 -13.83 -22.13 29.77
C TYR A 203 -13.48 -22.31 28.28
N LEU A 204 -13.60 -23.52 27.71
CA LEU A 204 -13.38 -23.71 26.27
C LEU A 204 -14.46 -22.99 25.45
N ARG A 205 -15.75 -23.15 25.78
CA ARG A 205 -16.83 -22.48 25.03
C ARG A 205 -16.66 -20.96 25.03
N TYR A 206 -16.34 -20.36 26.18
CA TYR A 206 -16.08 -18.91 26.26
C TYR A 206 -14.77 -18.48 25.55
N ALA A 207 -13.77 -19.36 25.44
CA ALA A 207 -12.60 -19.12 24.59
C ALA A 207 -12.97 -19.13 23.09
N ASN A 208 -13.78 -20.11 22.68
CA ASN A 208 -14.24 -20.25 21.30
C ASN A 208 -15.21 -19.12 20.89
N GLU A 209 -16.15 -18.73 21.75
CA GLU A 209 -17.03 -17.56 21.60
C GLU A 209 -16.19 -16.31 21.31
N LYS A 210 -15.18 -16.04 22.15
CA LYS A 210 -14.21 -14.95 21.93
C LYS A 210 -13.44 -15.08 20.61
N MET A 211 -13.10 -16.30 20.19
CA MET A 211 -12.44 -16.52 18.91
C MET A 211 -13.38 -16.19 17.74
N GLN A 212 -14.56 -16.82 17.68
CA GLN A 212 -15.49 -16.77 16.57
C GLN A 212 -16.22 -15.43 16.45
N GLU A 213 -16.56 -14.76 17.55
CA GLU A 213 -17.36 -13.53 17.54
C GLU A 213 -16.51 -12.25 17.56
N GLN A 214 -15.25 -12.33 18.02
CA GLN A 214 -14.42 -11.13 18.26
C GLN A 214 -13.10 -11.20 17.48
N MET A 215 -12.33 -12.28 17.62
CA MET A 215 -10.98 -12.35 17.03
C MET A 215 -10.97 -12.65 15.53
N LEU A 216 -11.72 -13.66 15.07
CA LEU A 216 -11.77 -14.01 13.65
C LEU A 216 -12.46 -12.94 12.80
N PRO A 217 -13.58 -12.31 13.23
CA PRO A 217 -14.16 -11.18 12.50
C PRO A 217 -13.23 -9.97 12.43
N ALA A 218 -12.45 -9.69 13.48
CA ALA A 218 -11.44 -8.64 13.47
C ALA A 218 -10.28 -8.98 12.52
N ALA A 219 -9.78 -10.22 12.49
CA ALA A 219 -8.75 -10.62 11.53
C ALA A 219 -9.26 -10.60 10.07
N GLU A 220 -10.53 -10.94 9.83
CA GLU A 220 -11.17 -10.87 8.51
C GLU A 220 -11.40 -9.42 8.05
N ASP A 221 -11.72 -8.50 8.98
CA ASP A 221 -11.76 -7.04 8.75
C ASP A 221 -10.36 -6.47 8.40
N LEU A 222 -9.32 -6.88 9.12
CA LEU A 222 -7.94 -6.49 8.84
C LEU A 222 -7.50 -6.94 7.43
N TYR A 223 -7.75 -8.20 7.08
CA TYR A 223 -7.46 -8.74 5.75
C TYR A 223 -8.19 -7.95 4.65
N LYS A 224 -9.48 -7.62 4.84
CA LYS A 224 -10.25 -6.81 3.88
C LYS A 224 -9.72 -5.38 3.75
N LYS A 225 -9.17 -4.78 4.81
CA LYS A 225 -8.54 -3.45 4.78
C LYS A 225 -7.22 -3.44 4.02
N GLU A 226 -6.31 -4.38 4.29
CA GLU A 226 -5.03 -4.44 3.57
C GLU A 226 -5.21 -4.83 2.09
N ASN A 227 -6.21 -5.65 1.76
CA ASN A 227 -6.59 -5.93 0.37
C ASN A 227 -7.19 -4.70 -0.34
N GLN A 228 -7.89 -3.80 0.38
CA GLN A 228 -8.31 -2.50 -0.16
C GLN A 228 -7.13 -1.54 -0.37
N ARG A 229 -6.15 -1.53 0.55
CA ARG A 229 -4.89 -0.78 0.42
C ARG A 229 -4.13 -1.21 -0.84
N LEU A 230 -3.87 -2.51 -1.00
CA LEU A 230 -3.21 -3.09 -2.16
C LEU A 230 -3.85 -2.65 -3.48
N ARG A 231 -5.19 -2.68 -3.57
CA ARG A 231 -5.94 -2.22 -4.76
C ARG A 231 -5.81 -0.71 -5.00
N ALA A 232 -5.67 0.11 -3.96
CA ALA A 232 -5.43 1.54 -4.09
C ALA A 232 -4.03 1.83 -4.66
N ASP A 233 -3.01 1.07 -4.25
CA ASP A 233 -1.64 1.24 -4.73
C ASP A 233 -1.51 0.82 -6.21
N TYR A 234 -2.16 -0.28 -6.62
CA TYR A 234 -2.34 -0.60 -8.05
C TYR A 234 -3.07 0.50 -8.84
N ALA A 235 -4.10 1.11 -8.25
CA ALA A 235 -4.83 2.22 -8.88
C ALA A 235 -4.00 3.52 -8.96
N ALA A 236 -2.97 3.69 -8.14
CA ALA A 236 -2.01 4.79 -8.23
C ALA A 236 -0.89 4.51 -9.26
N ALA A 237 -0.36 3.28 -9.30
CA ALA A 237 0.76 2.91 -10.16
C ALA A 237 0.38 2.75 -11.65
N THR A 238 -0.72 2.05 -11.94
CA THR A 238 -1.04 1.60 -13.31
C THR A 238 -1.57 2.67 -14.30
N PRO A 239 -2.22 3.79 -13.93
CA PRO A 239 -2.76 4.75 -14.90
C PRO A 239 -1.67 5.51 -15.67
N TYR A 240 -1.85 5.70 -16.97
CA TYR A 240 -0.89 6.44 -17.81
C TYR A 240 -0.63 7.89 -17.32
N PRO A 241 0.62 8.38 -17.37
CA PRO A 241 1.00 9.72 -16.93
C PRO A 241 0.62 10.78 -17.99
N TRP A 242 -0.68 10.99 -18.18
CA TRP A 242 -1.24 11.81 -19.26
C TRP A 242 -0.74 13.26 -19.29
N ALA A 243 -0.45 13.87 -18.13
CA ALA A 243 0.06 15.23 -18.06
C ALA A 243 1.51 15.32 -18.59
N ALA A 244 2.37 14.37 -18.20
CA ALA A 244 3.72 14.23 -18.74
C ALA A 244 3.69 13.95 -20.26
N ILE A 245 2.86 13.01 -20.72
CA ILE A 245 2.70 12.70 -22.15
C ILE A 245 2.25 13.93 -22.95
N ALA A 246 1.22 14.65 -22.49
CA ALA A 246 0.71 15.85 -23.15
C ALA A 246 1.77 16.98 -23.22
N LEU A 247 2.53 17.19 -22.14
CA LEU A 247 3.64 18.15 -22.12
C LEU A 247 4.79 17.73 -23.05
N GLY A 248 5.11 16.45 -23.15
CA GLY A 248 6.13 15.93 -24.07
C GLY A 248 5.75 16.12 -25.54
N VAL A 249 4.49 15.81 -25.89
CA VAL A 249 3.96 16.06 -27.24
C VAL A 249 3.96 17.58 -27.55
N ALA A 250 3.56 18.42 -26.59
CA ALA A 250 3.62 19.87 -26.75
C ALA A 250 5.07 20.40 -26.89
N ALA A 251 6.04 19.82 -26.16
CA ALA A 251 7.46 20.15 -26.27
C ALA A 251 8.00 19.86 -27.67
N LEU A 252 7.74 18.64 -28.18
CA LEU A 252 8.17 18.23 -29.52
C LEU A 252 7.48 19.05 -30.62
N ALA A 253 6.19 19.35 -30.49
CA ALA A 253 5.49 20.24 -31.43
C ALA A 253 6.08 21.66 -31.45
N ALA A 254 6.40 22.23 -30.28
CA ALA A 254 7.02 23.55 -30.18
C ALA A 254 8.46 23.58 -30.74
N LEU A 255 9.25 22.54 -30.47
CA LEU A 255 10.60 22.38 -31.01
C LEU A 255 10.59 22.22 -32.54
N ALA A 256 9.71 21.37 -33.08
CA ALA A 256 9.53 21.18 -34.52
C ALA A 256 9.04 22.46 -35.21
N TRP A 257 8.09 23.20 -34.60
CA TRP A 257 7.67 24.51 -35.09
C TRP A 257 8.83 25.52 -35.12
N ALA A 258 9.67 25.55 -34.08
CA ALA A 258 10.82 26.43 -34.01
C ALA A 258 11.90 26.06 -35.04
N GLN A 259 12.14 24.77 -35.29
CA GLN A 259 13.02 24.29 -36.36
C GLN A 259 12.47 24.68 -37.74
N HIS A 260 11.19 24.39 -38.03
CA HIS A 260 10.54 24.72 -39.30
C HIS A 260 10.51 26.23 -39.58
N ARG A 261 10.22 27.05 -38.57
CA ARG A 261 10.27 28.52 -38.63
C ARG A 261 11.68 29.01 -38.97
N ASN A 262 12.71 28.42 -38.38
CA ASN A 262 14.10 28.76 -38.67
C ASN A 262 14.45 28.38 -40.12
N TYR A 263 14.15 27.15 -40.54
CA TYR A 263 14.38 26.67 -41.90
C TYR A 263 13.74 27.61 -42.95
N ARG A 264 12.44 27.92 -42.81
CA ARG A 264 11.72 28.83 -43.71
C ARG A 264 12.17 30.30 -43.69
N ARG A 265 12.92 30.76 -42.67
CA ARG A 265 13.40 32.15 -42.59
C ARG A 265 14.86 32.34 -42.97
N THR A 266 15.73 31.33 -42.80
CA THR A 266 17.17 31.49 -43.04
C THR A 266 17.80 30.41 -43.93
N ASN A 267 17.01 29.48 -44.48
CA ASN A 267 17.43 28.39 -45.37
C ASN A 267 18.58 27.47 -44.86
N ARG A 268 19.06 27.66 -43.62
CA ARG A 268 20.03 26.80 -42.95
C ARG A 268 19.31 25.61 -42.30
N VAL A 269 19.77 24.40 -42.63
CA VAL A 269 18.98 23.16 -42.48
C VAL A 269 18.71 22.78 -41.02
N LEU A 270 19.72 22.82 -40.13
CA LEU A 270 19.58 22.40 -38.73
C LEU A 270 20.31 23.35 -37.75
N ASN A 271 19.83 23.37 -36.51
CA ASN A 271 20.54 23.96 -35.36
C ASN A 271 20.82 22.84 -34.35
N HIS A 272 22.09 22.49 -34.16
CA HIS A 272 22.52 21.38 -33.31
C HIS A 272 21.93 21.40 -31.89
N GLY A 273 21.74 22.58 -31.28
CA GLY A 273 21.15 22.65 -29.93
C GLY A 273 19.64 22.37 -29.90
N LEU A 274 18.91 22.78 -30.94
CA LEU A 274 17.49 22.40 -31.10
C LEU A 274 17.34 20.93 -31.48
N VAL A 275 18.26 20.37 -32.26
CA VAL A 275 18.29 18.93 -32.60
C VAL A 275 18.56 18.12 -31.33
N ALA A 276 19.55 18.49 -30.52
CA ALA A 276 19.84 17.85 -29.24
C ALA A 276 18.64 17.89 -28.29
N ALA A 277 18.01 19.05 -28.10
CA ALA A 277 16.82 19.19 -27.26
C ALA A 277 15.62 18.36 -27.77
N THR A 278 15.47 18.22 -29.09
CA THR A 278 14.43 17.36 -29.69
C THR A 278 14.76 15.88 -29.46
N ALA A 279 16.02 15.47 -29.65
CA ALA A 279 16.45 14.10 -29.41
C ALA A 279 16.27 13.69 -27.95
N THR A 280 16.68 14.52 -26.98
CA THR A 280 16.48 14.23 -25.55
C THR A 280 15.00 14.20 -25.19
N ALA A 281 14.18 15.12 -25.70
CA ALA A 281 12.73 15.12 -25.44
C ALA A 281 12.04 13.88 -26.05
N THR A 282 12.42 13.46 -27.24
CA THR A 282 11.92 12.22 -27.88
C THR A 282 12.35 10.98 -27.09
N VAL A 283 13.61 10.89 -26.66
CA VAL A 283 14.08 9.76 -25.82
C VAL A 283 13.32 9.71 -24.49
N VAL A 284 13.13 10.84 -23.81
CA VAL A 284 12.33 10.90 -22.57
C VAL A 284 10.88 10.48 -22.82
N LEU A 285 10.23 10.96 -23.89
CA LEU A 285 8.84 10.60 -24.19
C LEU A 285 8.68 9.13 -24.59
N LEU A 286 9.63 8.58 -25.35
CA LEU A 286 9.63 7.16 -25.72
C LEU A 286 9.88 6.27 -24.50
N TRP A 287 10.84 6.60 -23.63
CA TRP A 287 11.11 5.86 -22.41
C TRP A 287 9.90 5.91 -21.46
N LEU A 288 9.32 7.11 -21.26
CA LEU A 288 8.08 7.30 -20.50
C LEU A 288 6.95 6.41 -20.99
N VAL A 289 6.67 6.38 -22.29
CA VAL A 289 5.57 5.59 -22.86
C VAL A 289 5.88 4.10 -22.81
N VAL A 290 7.05 3.66 -23.30
CA VAL A 290 7.40 2.22 -23.35
C VAL A 290 7.56 1.63 -21.96
N GLY A 291 8.31 2.30 -21.08
CA GLY A 291 8.54 1.85 -19.71
C GLY A 291 7.29 1.86 -18.85
N HIS A 292 6.40 2.86 -18.99
CA HIS A 292 5.10 2.82 -18.32
C HIS A 292 4.21 1.70 -18.87
N THR A 293 4.25 1.40 -20.18
CA THR A 293 3.51 0.27 -20.76
C THR A 293 4.01 -1.07 -20.23
N LEU A 294 5.34 -1.27 -20.12
CA LEU A 294 5.92 -2.48 -19.53
C LEU A 294 5.61 -2.59 -18.03
N ALA A 295 5.74 -1.50 -17.28
CA ALA A 295 5.42 -1.44 -15.86
C ALA A 295 3.95 -1.75 -15.60
N ARG A 296 3.06 -1.13 -16.39
CA ARG A 296 1.63 -1.43 -16.36
C ARG A 296 1.36 -2.89 -16.70
N ALA A 297 2.01 -3.46 -17.72
CA ALA A 297 1.81 -4.85 -18.10
C ALA A 297 2.17 -5.81 -16.95
N GLY A 298 3.36 -5.68 -16.34
CA GLY A 298 3.76 -6.52 -15.20
C GLY A 298 2.89 -6.31 -13.95
N LEU A 299 2.42 -5.08 -13.71
CA LEU A 299 1.48 -4.81 -12.62
C LEU A 299 0.09 -5.39 -12.87
N ASP A 300 -0.52 -5.15 -14.04
CA ASP A 300 -1.82 -5.72 -14.42
C ASP A 300 -1.75 -7.27 -14.37
N ASP A 301 -0.67 -7.87 -14.88
CA ASP A 301 -0.38 -9.31 -14.85
C ASP A 301 -0.24 -9.85 -13.41
N SER A 302 0.56 -9.20 -12.56
CA SER A 302 0.71 -9.57 -11.14
C SER A 302 -0.61 -9.47 -10.36
N PHE A 303 -1.53 -8.61 -10.78
CA PHE A 303 -2.84 -8.49 -10.17
C PHE A 303 -3.78 -9.59 -10.66
N ASP A 304 -3.85 -9.79 -11.97
CA ASP A 304 -4.86 -10.65 -12.58
C ASP A 304 -4.60 -12.15 -12.37
N HIS A 305 -3.33 -12.55 -12.38
CA HIS A 305 -2.88 -13.92 -12.12
C HIS A 305 -2.59 -14.08 -10.61
N GLY A 306 -1.55 -13.43 -10.10
CA GLY A 306 -1.10 -13.56 -8.70
C GLY A 306 -2.11 -13.11 -7.64
N VAL A 307 -2.42 -11.80 -7.55
CA VAL A 307 -3.22 -11.25 -6.44
C VAL A 307 -4.66 -11.77 -6.43
N ARG A 308 -5.27 -12.03 -7.60
CA ARG A 308 -6.61 -12.63 -7.66
C ARG A 308 -6.61 -14.09 -7.21
N SER A 309 -5.64 -14.91 -7.63
CA SER A 309 -5.54 -16.30 -7.16
C SER A 309 -5.26 -16.37 -5.65
N LEU A 310 -4.26 -15.62 -5.16
CA LEU A 310 -3.94 -15.47 -3.73
C LEU A 310 -5.19 -15.15 -2.88
N ASN A 311 -6.00 -14.17 -3.30
CA ASN A 311 -7.19 -13.78 -2.55
C ASN A 311 -8.21 -14.93 -2.45
N VAL A 312 -8.49 -15.62 -3.56
CA VAL A 312 -9.44 -16.74 -3.58
C VAL A 312 -8.92 -17.94 -2.79
N LEU A 313 -7.62 -18.19 -2.79
CA LEU A 313 -6.98 -19.22 -1.96
C LEU A 313 -6.99 -18.88 -0.47
N HIS A 314 -6.83 -17.61 -0.10
CA HIS A 314 -7.01 -17.15 1.28
C HIS A 314 -8.47 -17.31 1.74
N ASP A 315 -9.45 -16.91 0.92
CA ASP A 315 -10.88 -17.10 1.21
C ASP A 315 -11.25 -18.60 1.32
N ALA A 316 -10.70 -19.46 0.47
CA ALA A 316 -10.81 -20.91 0.58
C ALA A 316 -10.26 -21.41 1.93
N ARG A 317 -9.06 -20.95 2.33
CA ARG A 317 -8.42 -21.36 3.58
C ARG A 317 -9.22 -20.89 4.81
N ILE A 318 -9.75 -19.66 4.77
CA ILE A 318 -10.69 -19.12 5.76
C ILE A 318 -11.91 -20.04 5.89
N ALA A 319 -12.55 -20.43 4.79
CA ALA A 319 -13.71 -21.32 4.80
C ALA A 319 -13.38 -22.73 5.34
N SER A 320 -12.23 -23.30 4.97
CA SER A 320 -11.74 -24.57 5.54
C SER A 320 -11.57 -24.50 7.06
N LEU A 321 -11.04 -23.39 7.58
CA LEU A 321 -10.84 -23.21 9.02
C LEU A 321 -12.15 -22.97 9.78
N LYS A 322 -13.11 -22.25 9.20
CA LYS A 322 -14.46 -22.10 9.76
C LYS A 322 -15.16 -23.46 9.84
N ALA A 323 -15.12 -24.25 8.77
CA ALA A 323 -15.61 -25.62 8.76
C ALA A 323 -14.97 -26.48 9.85
N ARG A 324 -13.64 -26.51 9.97
CA ARG A 324 -12.96 -27.34 11.00
C ARG A 324 -13.24 -26.87 12.43
N GLY A 325 -13.41 -25.56 12.64
CA GLY A 325 -13.90 -25.03 13.90
C GLY A 325 -15.30 -25.57 14.23
N ASN A 326 -16.25 -25.41 13.30
CA ASN A 326 -17.64 -25.83 13.46
C ASN A 326 -17.79 -27.36 13.62
N GLU A 327 -17.06 -28.17 12.85
CA GLU A 327 -17.02 -29.62 13.02
C GLU A 327 -16.66 -30.04 14.45
N ASN A 328 -15.58 -29.49 15.00
CA ASN A 328 -15.16 -29.78 16.37
C ASN A 328 -16.21 -29.32 17.39
N LEU A 329 -16.90 -28.21 17.12
CA LEU A 329 -17.91 -27.66 18.01
C LEU A 329 -19.18 -28.51 18.10
N THR A 330 -19.55 -29.28 17.05
CA THR A 330 -20.64 -30.27 17.15
C THR A 330 -20.42 -31.24 18.31
N LEU A 331 -19.19 -31.75 18.49
CA LEU A 331 -18.84 -32.70 19.56
C LEU A 331 -18.58 -32.04 20.93
N VAL A 332 -18.18 -30.76 20.95
CA VAL A 332 -18.01 -29.97 22.19
C VAL A 332 -19.36 -29.54 22.75
N ALA A 333 -20.28 -29.10 21.90
CA ALA A 333 -21.60 -28.60 22.29
C ALA A 333 -22.68 -29.70 22.36
N ARG A 334 -22.56 -30.77 21.58
CA ARG A 334 -23.44 -31.95 21.59
C ARG A 334 -24.92 -31.60 21.41
N GLY A 335 -25.25 -30.81 20.39
CA GLY A 335 -26.61 -30.36 20.11
C GLY A 335 -27.18 -29.31 21.09
N ALA A 336 -26.38 -28.77 22.01
CA ALA A 336 -26.85 -27.72 22.93
C ALA A 336 -27.14 -26.38 22.24
N GLU A 337 -26.40 -26.05 21.18
CA GLU A 337 -26.60 -24.85 20.37
C GLU A 337 -27.39 -25.23 19.11
N THR A 338 -28.55 -24.60 18.89
CA THR A 338 -29.46 -24.97 17.80
C THR A 338 -29.89 -23.78 16.95
N LYS A 339 -30.07 -24.03 15.65
CA LYS A 339 -30.33 -23.02 14.63
C LYS A 339 -31.64 -23.34 13.90
N LYS A 340 -32.62 -22.43 13.95
CA LYS A 340 -33.91 -22.62 13.30
C LYS A 340 -33.90 -22.03 11.89
N VAL A 341 -34.18 -22.85 10.88
CA VAL A 341 -34.22 -22.46 9.47
C VAL A 341 -35.57 -22.88 8.89
N GLY A 342 -36.45 -21.89 8.68
CA GLY A 342 -37.86 -22.13 8.40
C GLY A 342 -38.54 -22.81 9.59
N GLU A 343 -39.19 -23.95 9.35
CA GLU A 343 -39.83 -24.75 10.41
C GLU A 343 -38.89 -25.77 11.07
N ARG A 344 -37.71 -26.03 10.50
CA ARG A 344 -36.76 -27.04 10.99
C ARG A 344 -35.74 -26.45 11.95
N THR A 345 -35.36 -27.25 12.94
CA THR A 345 -34.24 -26.97 13.85
C THR A 345 -33.07 -27.87 13.50
N TYR A 346 -31.88 -27.31 13.45
CA TYR A 346 -30.60 -27.98 13.20
C TYR A 346 -29.66 -27.78 14.40
N ASP A 347 -28.63 -28.62 14.56
CA ASP A 347 -27.45 -28.22 15.33
C ASP A 347 -26.82 -27.01 14.63
N ALA A 348 -26.44 -25.99 15.40
CA ALA A 348 -25.97 -24.74 14.82
C ALA A 348 -24.64 -24.89 14.07
N TYR A 349 -23.74 -25.73 14.60
CA TYR A 349 -22.40 -25.92 14.05
C TYR A 349 -22.39 -26.91 12.89
N ASP A 350 -23.26 -27.93 12.88
CA ASP A 350 -23.47 -28.81 11.72
C ASP A 350 -23.98 -28.01 10.50
N TYR A 351 -24.97 -27.14 10.71
CA TYR A 351 -25.50 -26.27 9.67
C TYR A 351 -24.44 -25.31 9.11
N ASP A 352 -23.62 -24.72 9.98
CA ASP A 352 -22.58 -23.77 9.57
C ASP A 352 -21.38 -24.48 8.93
N PHE A 353 -20.98 -25.67 9.39
CA PHE A 353 -20.05 -26.56 8.67
C PHE A 353 -20.54 -26.86 7.25
N GLY A 354 -21.83 -27.18 7.09
CA GLY A 354 -22.45 -27.43 5.79
C GLY A 354 -22.43 -26.21 4.86
N THR A 355 -22.39 -25.00 5.43
CA THR A 355 -22.25 -23.72 4.71
C THR A 355 -20.78 -23.45 4.37
N ASP A 356 -19.87 -23.52 5.33
CA ASP A 356 -18.43 -23.30 5.15
C ASP A 356 -17.81 -24.25 4.11
N ILE A 357 -18.18 -25.54 4.13
CA ILE A 357 -17.73 -26.53 3.14
C ILE A 357 -18.26 -26.22 1.73
N LYS A 358 -19.46 -25.64 1.61
CA LYS A 358 -20.01 -25.21 0.32
C LYS A 358 -19.27 -23.98 -0.21
N ASP A 359 -18.94 -23.03 0.65
CA ASP A 359 -18.22 -21.82 0.27
C ASP A 359 -16.74 -22.16 -0.06
N LEU A 360 -16.09 -23.03 0.71
CA LEU A 360 -14.79 -23.66 0.39
C LEU A 360 -14.81 -24.30 -1.01
N ALA A 361 -15.85 -25.07 -1.34
CA ALA A 361 -16.00 -25.67 -2.68
C ALA A 361 -16.17 -24.61 -3.78
N GLY A 362 -16.83 -23.48 -3.47
CA GLY A 362 -16.96 -22.33 -4.36
C GLY A 362 -15.62 -21.62 -4.63
N TYR A 363 -14.84 -21.36 -3.57
CA TYR A 363 -13.52 -20.73 -3.68
C TYR A 363 -12.50 -21.64 -4.38
N LEU A 364 -12.45 -22.94 -4.04
CA LEU A 364 -11.59 -23.89 -4.76
C LEU A 364 -11.93 -23.97 -6.25
N ALA A 365 -13.22 -24.01 -6.62
CA ALA A 365 -13.67 -23.97 -8.02
C ALA A 365 -13.56 -22.58 -8.69
N ALA A 366 -13.05 -21.58 -7.99
CA ALA A 366 -12.65 -20.29 -8.54
C ALA A 366 -11.12 -20.20 -8.67
N ALA A 367 -10.34 -20.73 -7.71
CA ALA A 367 -8.89 -20.89 -7.83
C ALA A 367 -8.50 -21.84 -8.98
N GLU A 368 -9.25 -22.92 -9.19
CA GLU A 368 -9.15 -23.86 -10.33
C GLU A 368 -9.36 -23.18 -11.70
N LYS A 369 -9.78 -21.90 -11.73
CA LYS A 369 -9.94 -21.06 -12.94
C LYS A 369 -9.02 -19.84 -12.96
N LEU A 370 -8.14 -19.72 -11.97
CA LEU A 370 -7.16 -18.64 -11.83
C LEU A 370 -5.71 -19.18 -11.80
N ALA A 371 -5.52 -20.48 -11.57
CA ALA A 371 -4.24 -21.13 -11.77
C ALA A 371 -3.87 -21.19 -13.26
N ASP A 372 -2.70 -20.64 -13.61
CA ASP A 372 -2.21 -20.59 -14.99
C ASP A 372 -1.35 -21.79 -15.41
N ASP A 373 -0.91 -22.63 -14.44
CA ASP A 373 -0.08 -23.81 -14.70
C ASP A 373 -0.44 -25.03 -13.82
N ASP A 374 0.15 -26.19 -14.18
CA ASP A 374 0.09 -27.45 -13.43
C ASP A 374 0.48 -27.29 -11.94
N SER A 375 1.39 -26.36 -11.61
CA SER A 375 1.93 -26.15 -10.26
C SER A 375 0.91 -25.48 -9.34
N GLY A 376 0.12 -24.54 -9.86
CA GLY A 376 -1.03 -23.94 -9.19
C GLY A 376 -2.28 -24.83 -9.21
N GLU A 377 -2.61 -25.44 -10.35
CA GLU A 377 -3.87 -26.20 -10.50
C GLU A 377 -3.88 -27.47 -9.63
N ARG A 378 -2.81 -28.28 -9.68
CA ARG A 378 -2.76 -29.58 -9.02
C ARG A 378 -3.01 -29.57 -7.51
N PRO A 379 -2.42 -28.66 -6.70
CA PRO A 379 -2.78 -28.56 -5.28
C PRO A 379 -4.23 -28.12 -5.06
N VAL A 380 -4.80 -27.25 -5.89
CA VAL A 380 -6.22 -26.85 -5.79
C VAL A 380 -7.14 -28.05 -6.08
N THR A 381 -6.85 -28.82 -7.12
CA THR A 381 -7.56 -30.06 -7.47
C THR A 381 -7.44 -31.12 -6.36
N ALA A 382 -6.29 -31.23 -5.71
CA ALA A 382 -6.08 -32.12 -4.56
C ALA A 382 -6.87 -31.65 -3.32
N ALA A 383 -6.85 -30.36 -2.99
CA ALA A 383 -7.67 -29.78 -1.91
C ALA A 383 -9.17 -29.99 -2.17
N MET A 384 -9.63 -29.83 -3.41
CA MET A 384 -10.99 -30.12 -3.85
C MET A 384 -11.38 -31.60 -3.66
N GLY A 385 -10.46 -32.54 -3.94
CA GLY A 385 -10.65 -33.96 -3.65
C GLY A 385 -10.75 -34.25 -2.14
N ASN A 386 -9.81 -33.72 -1.36
CA ASN A 386 -9.75 -33.89 0.09
C ASN A 386 -10.96 -33.29 0.82
N MET A 387 -11.46 -32.13 0.39
CA MET A 387 -12.70 -31.52 0.91
C MET A 387 -13.93 -32.40 0.67
N ARG A 388 -14.03 -33.05 -0.51
CA ARG A 388 -15.14 -33.97 -0.83
C ARG A 388 -15.12 -35.21 0.06
N GLU A 389 -13.95 -35.78 0.31
CA GLU A 389 -13.79 -36.91 1.25
C GLU A 389 -14.03 -36.47 2.70
N TRP A 390 -13.55 -35.29 3.11
CA TRP A 390 -13.83 -34.71 4.43
C TRP A 390 -15.32 -34.62 4.68
N LYS A 391 -16.09 -34.01 3.76
CA LYS A 391 -17.54 -33.89 3.86
C LYS A 391 -18.23 -35.25 4.03
N LYS A 392 -17.75 -36.28 3.32
CA LYS A 392 -18.24 -37.66 3.42
C LYS A 392 -17.90 -38.31 4.77
N ARG A 393 -16.67 -38.18 5.26
CA ARG A 393 -16.25 -38.68 6.58
C ARG A 393 -16.98 -37.96 7.71
N HIS A 394 -17.22 -36.66 7.58
CA HIS A 394 -17.98 -35.85 8.53
C HIS A 394 -19.43 -36.33 8.64
N ALA A 395 -20.13 -36.52 7.53
CA ALA A 395 -21.50 -37.05 7.54
C ALA A 395 -21.58 -38.42 8.26
N ALA A 396 -20.59 -39.29 8.07
CA ALA A 396 -20.49 -40.57 8.79
C ALA A 396 -20.11 -40.43 10.28
N ALA A 397 -19.57 -39.30 10.71
CA ALA A 397 -19.36 -38.97 12.13
C ALA A 397 -20.64 -38.42 12.77
N ARG A 398 -21.33 -37.50 12.08
CA ARG A 398 -22.65 -36.97 12.47
C ARG A 398 -23.69 -38.07 12.65
N GLU A 399 -23.75 -39.03 11.73
CA GLU A 399 -24.60 -40.22 11.84
C GLU A 399 -24.35 -41.01 13.14
N GLN A 400 -23.11 -41.11 13.61
CA GLN A 400 -22.82 -41.78 14.88
C GLN A 400 -23.24 -40.95 16.08
N ASP A 401 -23.01 -39.63 16.06
CA ASP A 401 -23.39 -38.73 17.15
C ASP A 401 -24.92 -38.67 17.34
N GLU A 402 -25.67 -38.59 16.23
CA GLU A 402 -27.14 -38.56 16.23
C GLU A 402 -27.78 -39.89 16.66
N ASN A 403 -27.10 -41.01 16.43
CA ASN A 403 -27.48 -42.32 17.01
C ASN A 403 -27.00 -42.50 18.46
N GLY A 404 -26.40 -41.48 19.08
CA GLY A 404 -25.89 -41.53 20.46
C GLY A 404 -24.55 -42.24 20.64
N ASN A 405 -23.92 -42.68 19.55
CA ASN A 405 -22.61 -43.36 19.53
C ASN A 405 -21.45 -42.34 19.65
N TYR A 406 -21.50 -41.43 20.62
CA TYR A 406 -20.56 -40.30 20.77
C TYR A 406 -19.08 -40.69 20.64
N GLN A 407 -18.65 -41.82 21.23
CA GLN A 407 -17.25 -42.26 21.09
C GLN A 407 -16.89 -42.61 19.64
N GLN A 408 -17.79 -43.23 18.88
CA GLN A 408 -17.56 -43.55 17.47
C GLN A 408 -17.57 -42.28 16.59
N ALA A 409 -18.31 -41.24 16.98
CA ALA A 409 -18.23 -39.94 16.32
C ALA A 409 -16.89 -39.24 16.63
N LEU A 410 -16.46 -39.27 17.90
CA LEU A 410 -15.18 -38.73 18.37
C LEU A 410 -13.99 -39.39 17.67
N ASP A 411 -13.97 -40.72 17.61
CA ASP A 411 -12.94 -41.51 16.93
C ASP A 411 -12.85 -41.18 15.42
N ARG A 412 -13.97 -40.80 14.79
CA ARG A 412 -14.01 -40.36 13.38
C ARG A 412 -13.56 -38.92 13.16
N VAL A 413 -13.53 -38.05 14.18
CA VAL A 413 -13.15 -36.63 14.03
C VAL A 413 -11.73 -36.34 14.53
N ILE A 414 -11.28 -37.03 15.59
CA ILE A 414 -9.95 -36.87 16.21
C ILE A 414 -9.19 -38.18 16.49
N GLY A 415 -9.73 -39.35 16.12
CA GLY A 415 -9.09 -40.64 16.34
C GLY A 415 -7.93 -40.94 15.39
N THR A 416 -7.36 -42.14 15.51
CA THR A 416 -6.11 -42.54 14.82
C THR A 416 -6.31 -43.27 13.49
N LYS A 417 -7.55 -43.51 13.05
CA LYS A 417 -7.87 -44.24 11.83
C LYS A 417 -8.91 -43.50 11.00
N ASP A 418 -8.53 -43.16 9.77
CA ASP A 418 -9.36 -42.46 8.78
C ASP A 418 -10.11 -41.20 9.33
N PRO A 419 -9.51 -40.35 10.20
CA PRO A 419 -10.23 -39.25 10.84
C PRO A 419 -10.54 -38.12 9.85
N THR A 420 -11.53 -37.26 10.16
CA THR A 420 -11.79 -36.06 9.36
C THR A 420 -10.66 -35.03 9.42
N GLY A 421 -9.91 -35.02 10.54
CA GLY A 421 -8.71 -34.17 10.70
C GLY A 421 -7.61 -34.43 9.65
N GLU A 422 -7.45 -35.67 9.19
CA GLU A 422 -6.51 -36.02 8.11
C GLU A 422 -6.88 -35.29 6.80
N CYS A 423 -8.16 -35.27 6.47
CA CYS A 423 -8.64 -34.59 5.27
C CYS A 423 -8.51 -33.08 5.38
N PHE A 424 -8.84 -32.49 6.54
CA PHE A 424 -8.63 -31.06 6.81
C PHE A 424 -7.14 -30.66 6.68
N ASP A 425 -6.23 -31.39 7.32
CA ASP A 425 -4.79 -31.12 7.24
C ASP A 425 -4.27 -31.25 5.81
N SER A 426 -4.83 -32.19 5.02
CA SER A 426 -4.51 -32.31 3.60
C SER A 426 -5.12 -31.20 2.73
N VAL A 427 -6.28 -30.63 3.10
CA VAL A 427 -6.79 -29.39 2.45
C VAL A 427 -5.87 -28.21 2.76
N ASP A 428 -5.49 -28.01 4.02
CA ASP A 428 -4.66 -26.88 4.45
C ASP A 428 -3.26 -26.92 3.83
N GLU A 429 -2.62 -28.10 3.78
CA GLU A 429 -1.28 -28.29 3.18
C GLU A 429 -1.28 -28.05 1.65
N ASN A 430 -2.35 -28.46 0.96
CA ASN A 430 -2.50 -28.18 -0.47
C ASN A 430 -2.77 -26.69 -0.72
N LEU A 431 -3.65 -26.04 0.05
CA LEU A 431 -3.86 -24.59 -0.02
C LEU A 431 -2.58 -23.80 0.30
N ARG A 432 -1.76 -24.27 1.27
CA ARG A 432 -0.43 -23.70 1.58
C ARG A 432 0.53 -23.82 0.39
N THR A 433 0.47 -24.93 -0.33
CA THR A 433 1.31 -25.17 -1.51
C THR A 433 0.91 -24.27 -2.68
N ALA A 434 -0.38 -24.14 -2.95
CA ALA A 434 -0.91 -23.20 -3.96
C ALA A 434 -0.52 -21.74 -3.62
N LEU A 435 -0.81 -21.28 -2.39
CA LEU A 435 -0.47 -19.92 -1.95
C LEU A 435 1.02 -19.59 -2.13
N ALA A 436 1.93 -20.52 -1.86
CA ALA A 436 3.37 -20.29 -2.00
C ALA A 436 3.83 -20.20 -3.48
N HIS A 437 3.14 -20.87 -4.40
CA HIS A 437 3.36 -20.74 -5.84
C HIS A 437 2.88 -19.36 -6.33
N GLU A 438 1.63 -18.99 -6.02
CA GLU A 438 1.03 -17.72 -6.43
C GLU A 438 1.75 -16.50 -5.84
N GLU A 439 2.27 -16.61 -4.61
CA GLU A 439 3.12 -15.57 -4.01
C GLU A 439 4.46 -15.40 -4.77
N THR A 440 4.94 -16.45 -5.42
CA THR A 440 6.18 -16.43 -6.21
C THR A 440 5.97 -15.77 -7.57
N GLU A 441 4.91 -16.14 -8.30
CA GLU A 441 4.60 -15.50 -9.59
C GLU A 441 4.12 -14.05 -9.40
N PHE A 442 3.37 -13.73 -8.33
CA PHE A 442 3.09 -12.34 -7.94
C PHE A 442 4.40 -11.53 -7.78
N LYS A 443 5.36 -12.02 -6.98
CA LYS A 443 6.62 -11.32 -6.71
C LYS A 443 7.46 -11.12 -7.98
N ARG A 444 7.38 -12.07 -8.91
CA ARG A 444 8.03 -12.00 -10.22
C ARG A 444 7.40 -10.93 -11.10
N ALA A 445 6.09 -11.03 -11.39
CA ALA A 445 5.39 -10.10 -12.28
C ALA A 445 5.38 -8.65 -11.73
N ALA A 446 5.15 -8.48 -10.42
CA ALA A 446 5.23 -7.17 -9.77
C ALA A 446 6.67 -6.65 -9.71
N GLY A 447 7.67 -7.53 -9.58
CA GLY A 447 9.10 -7.20 -9.69
C GLY A 447 9.48 -6.67 -11.07
N ASP A 448 9.15 -7.41 -12.13
CA ASP A 448 9.38 -7.00 -13.53
C ASP A 448 8.62 -5.70 -13.85
N GLY A 449 7.39 -5.55 -13.35
CA GLY A 449 6.59 -4.33 -13.48
C GLY A 449 7.21 -3.12 -12.78
N ARG A 450 7.69 -3.28 -11.54
CA ARG A 450 8.40 -2.21 -10.80
C ARG A 450 9.72 -1.86 -11.48
N ASP A 451 10.51 -2.85 -11.87
CA ASP A 451 11.86 -2.64 -12.40
C ASP A 451 11.86 -1.97 -13.78
N ALA A 452 10.76 -2.04 -14.53
CA ALA A 452 10.52 -1.21 -15.72
C ALA A 452 10.41 0.31 -15.44
N LEU A 453 10.11 0.71 -14.18
CA LEU A 453 10.15 2.11 -13.73
C LEU A 453 11.51 2.50 -13.10
N THR A 454 12.33 1.53 -12.70
CA THR A 454 13.59 1.76 -11.99
C THR A 454 14.54 2.64 -12.80
N GLY A 455 15.08 3.67 -12.14
CA GLY A 455 15.99 4.64 -12.74
C GLY A 455 15.33 5.72 -13.62
N MET A 456 14.04 5.60 -14.00
CA MET A 456 13.39 6.62 -14.83
C MET A 456 13.43 8.03 -14.23
N PRO A 457 13.06 8.28 -12.95
CA PRO A 457 13.08 9.65 -12.41
C PRO A 457 14.46 10.33 -12.51
N ALA A 458 15.53 9.57 -12.28
CA ALA A 458 16.91 10.06 -12.40
C ALA A 458 17.33 10.29 -13.86
N GLY A 459 17.06 9.32 -14.76
CA GLY A 459 17.37 9.43 -16.19
C GLY A 459 16.63 10.59 -16.86
N VAL A 460 15.34 10.75 -16.55
CA VAL A 460 14.50 11.86 -17.01
C VAL A 460 15.02 13.21 -16.49
N ALA A 461 15.38 13.32 -15.21
CA ALA A 461 15.94 14.56 -14.66
C ALA A 461 17.24 14.97 -15.36
N VAL A 462 18.17 14.03 -15.58
CA VAL A 462 19.43 14.28 -16.30
C VAL A 462 19.16 14.69 -17.75
N LEU A 463 18.30 13.96 -18.48
CA LEU A 463 17.96 14.26 -19.87
C LEU A 463 17.22 15.61 -20.03
N ALA A 464 16.40 16.01 -19.05
CA ALA A 464 15.74 17.31 -19.04
C ALA A 464 16.75 18.46 -18.88
N VAL A 465 17.72 18.32 -17.96
CA VAL A 465 18.80 19.31 -17.78
C VAL A 465 19.66 19.41 -19.03
N LEU A 466 20.05 18.28 -19.64
CA LEU A 466 20.82 18.25 -20.89
C LEU A 466 20.04 18.87 -22.07
N GLY A 467 18.74 18.58 -22.19
CA GLY A 467 17.87 19.16 -23.22
C GLY A 467 17.70 20.67 -23.07
N ALA A 468 17.50 21.15 -21.83
CA ALA A 468 17.42 22.58 -21.53
C ALA A 468 18.75 23.31 -21.83
N ALA A 469 19.88 22.72 -21.42
CA ALA A 469 21.21 23.25 -21.75
C ALA A 469 21.45 23.30 -23.27
N GLY A 470 21.08 22.25 -24.01
CA GLY A 470 21.15 22.20 -25.47
C GLY A 470 20.33 23.30 -26.15
N ALA A 471 19.10 23.53 -25.68
CA ALA A 471 18.23 24.60 -26.18
C ALA A 471 18.84 26.00 -25.93
N VAL A 472 19.34 26.26 -24.72
CA VAL A 472 19.97 27.54 -24.36
C VAL A 472 21.25 27.79 -25.17
N VAL A 473 22.16 26.81 -25.24
CA VAL A 473 23.42 26.93 -25.99
C VAL A 473 23.15 27.09 -27.49
N GLY A 474 22.20 26.35 -28.06
CA GLY A 474 21.80 26.47 -29.47
C GLY A 474 21.26 27.84 -29.87
N ILE A 475 20.78 28.64 -28.92
CA ILE A 475 20.22 29.98 -29.16
C ILE A 475 21.23 31.07 -28.77
N GLY A 476 21.97 30.88 -27.67
CA GLY A 476 23.11 31.73 -27.30
C GLY A 476 24.17 31.81 -28.40
N ARG A 477 24.54 30.66 -28.99
CA ARG A 477 25.54 30.58 -30.07
C ARG A 477 25.09 31.26 -31.38
N ARG A 478 23.78 31.46 -31.59
CA ARG A 478 23.25 32.31 -32.67
C ARG A 478 23.23 33.78 -32.31
N LEU A 479 22.99 34.14 -31.04
CA LEU A 479 23.05 35.54 -30.59
C LEU A 479 24.46 36.13 -30.66
N SER A 480 25.50 35.29 -30.73
CA SER A 480 26.88 35.69 -31.06
C SER A 480 27.17 35.79 -32.57
N GLU A 481 26.30 35.33 -33.47
CA GLU A 481 26.43 35.52 -34.93
C GLU A 481 25.84 36.87 -35.40
N TYR A 482 25.19 37.63 -34.51
CA TYR A 482 24.60 38.95 -34.76
C TYR A 482 25.29 40.06 -33.92
N ARG A 483 26.59 39.89 -33.65
CA ARG A 483 27.48 40.86 -33.01
C ARG A 483 28.71 41.06 -33.87
#